data_AF-A0A969D2E9-F1
#
_entry.id   AF-A0A969D2E9-F1
#
_cell.length_a   1.000
_cell.length_b   1.000
_cell.length_c   1.000
_cell.angle_alpha   90.00
_cell.angle_beta   90.00
_cell.angle_gamma   90.00
#
_symmetry.space_group_name_H-M   'P 1'
#
loop_
_entity.id
_entity.type
_entity.pdbx_description
1 polymer ?
#
loop_
_entity_poly.entity_id
_entity_poly.type
_entity_poly.pdbx_seq_one_letter_code
_entity_poly.pdbx_strand_id
1 'polypeptide(L)'
;MSTKFGTKGLHSKKNTIEEYVNLYISTAEAIRSVHPEARLLAMAIAGIHPELADGFLAEMQKRDKLHLIDQITYHPYNKNPDAVYDEVLRLRTVVNKYAPRITIRQGENGAPSEFRKTKALNSYNWSETSQSKWALRRLLGDLGRDIESSYFSIVDLNYPDEINRKGTLESDNNRKVVKAKPVYYALQHLAAIFDESLGRIESYPYSSDNTQSLSLFAFENKVTGKQIIALWLDGEIPSDSEEKQPISLTIPQGNFQNPVWWICAPVKSLKFPENISGSRVRSFPFKKYPFTIHRG
;
A
#
# COMPACT_ATOMS: atom_id res chain seq x y z
N MET A 1 48.34 -8.23 22.48
CA MET A 1 48.11 -7.07 21.58
C MET A 1 46.81 -7.30 20.84
N SER A 2 45.76 -6.54 21.17
CA SER A 2 44.43 -6.67 20.56
C SER A 2 44.33 -5.69 19.39
N THR A 3 44.20 -6.23 18.19
CA THR A 3 43.92 -5.47 16.97
C THR A 3 42.45 -5.04 16.98
N LYS A 4 42.22 -3.75 17.25
CA LYS A 4 40.91 -3.12 17.06
C LYS A 4 40.57 -3.13 15.57
N PHE A 5 39.60 -3.94 15.17
CA PHE A 5 38.92 -3.78 13.89
C PHE A 5 38.19 -2.43 13.89
N GLY A 6 38.61 -1.52 13.02
CA GLY A 6 38.02 -0.20 12.89
C GLY A 6 36.59 -0.28 12.35
N THR A 7 35.62 0.17 13.12
CA THR A 7 34.21 0.34 12.74
C THR A 7 33.99 1.61 11.92
N LYS A 8 34.80 1.85 10.88
CA LYS A 8 34.43 2.81 9.83
C LYS A 8 33.56 2.07 8.83
N GLY A 9 32.24 2.12 9.06
CA GLY A 9 31.27 1.58 8.12
C GLY A 9 31.49 2.14 6.71
N LEU A 10 31.20 1.32 5.70
CA LEU A 10 31.23 1.59 4.25
C LEU A 10 30.35 2.78 3.78
N HIS A 11 29.87 3.63 4.68
CA HIS A 11 28.89 4.69 4.42
C HIS A 11 29.50 6.02 3.95
N SER A 12 30.78 6.06 3.57
CA SER A 12 31.51 7.32 3.34
C SER A 12 31.72 7.75 1.88
N LYS A 13 31.02 7.15 0.91
CA LYS A 13 30.96 7.68 -0.46
C LYS A 13 29.51 7.97 -0.82
N LYS A 14 29.24 9.17 -1.34
CA LYS A 14 27.98 9.46 -2.02
C LYS A 14 27.99 8.65 -3.30
N ASN A 15 27.25 7.54 -3.33
CA ASN A 15 27.05 6.78 -4.56
C ASN A 15 26.37 7.71 -5.59
N THR A 16 26.97 7.83 -6.76
CA THR A 16 26.44 8.63 -7.87
C THR A 16 25.41 7.84 -8.67
N ILE A 17 24.57 8.55 -9.43
CA ILE A 17 23.65 7.92 -10.38
C ILE A 17 24.42 7.06 -11.39
N GLU A 18 25.55 7.56 -11.89
CA GLU A 18 26.38 6.83 -12.85
C GLU A 18 26.93 5.51 -12.29
N GLU A 19 27.42 5.50 -11.06
CA GLU A 19 27.87 4.26 -10.40
C GLU A 19 26.73 3.25 -10.26
N TYR A 20 25.53 3.71 -9.90
CA TYR A 20 24.35 2.84 -9.82
C TYR A 20 23.90 2.33 -11.20
N VAL A 21 23.94 3.17 -12.25
CA VAL A 21 23.64 2.77 -13.64
C VAL A 21 24.60 1.68 -14.11
N ASN A 22 25.90 1.83 -13.86
CA ASN A 22 26.90 0.83 -14.20
C ASN A 22 26.61 -0.50 -13.50
N LEU A 23 26.36 -0.45 -12.19
CA LEU A 23 26.00 -1.65 -11.41
C LEU A 23 24.71 -2.31 -11.94
N TYR A 24 23.68 -1.52 -12.23
CA TYR A 24 22.39 -2.03 -12.69
C TYR A 24 22.51 -2.70 -14.05
N ILE A 25 23.15 -2.06 -15.04
CA ILE A 25 23.30 -2.63 -16.40
C ILE A 25 24.04 -3.97 -16.33
N SER A 26 25.21 -4.00 -15.68
CA SER A 26 26.00 -5.24 -15.59
C SER A 26 25.23 -6.37 -14.90
N THR A 27 24.45 -6.05 -13.85
CA THR A 27 23.62 -7.03 -13.14
C THR A 27 22.44 -7.50 -13.99
N ALA A 28 21.73 -6.57 -14.62
CA ALA A 28 20.56 -6.84 -15.46
C ALA A 28 20.91 -7.71 -16.68
N GLU A 29 22.01 -7.41 -17.36
CA GLU A 29 22.48 -8.20 -18.50
C GLU A 29 22.93 -9.59 -18.07
N ALA A 30 23.64 -9.70 -16.94
CA ALA A 30 24.02 -11.00 -16.38
C ALA A 30 22.78 -11.85 -16.07
N ILE A 31 21.75 -11.28 -15.43
CA ILE A 31 20.49 -11.99 -15.15
C ILE A 31 19.83 -12.43 -16.46
N ARG A 32 19.67 -11.52 -17.45
CA ARG A 32 18.97 -11.85 -18.70
C ARG A 32 19.75 -12.78 -19.62
N SER A 33 21.07 -12.87 -19.49
CA SER A 33 21.86 -13.89 -20.21
C SER A 33 21.50 -15.32 -19.77
N VAL A 34 21.03 -15.50 -18.53
CA VAL A 34 20.62 -16.79 -17.98
C VAL A 34 19.11 -16.97 -18.07
N HIS A 35 18.33 -15.91 -17.79
CA HIS A 35 16.87 -15.92 -17.83
C HIS A 35 16.35 -14.71 -18.62
N PRO A 36 16.19 -14.84 -19.96
CA PRO A 36 15.82 -13.72 -20.83
C PRO A 36 14.52 -13.00 -20.44
N GLU A 37 13.55 -13.74 -19.89
CA GLU A 37 12.23 -13.24 -19.48
C GLU A 37 12.17 -12.72 -18.05
N ALA A 38 13.31 -12.61 -17.35
CA ALA A 38 13.34 -12.10 -15.98
C ALA A 38 12.81 -10.66 -15.91
N ARG A 39 11.85 -10.41 -15.02
CA ARG A 39 11.39 -9.06 -14.66
C ARG A 39 12.42 -8.38 -13.76
N LEU A 40 12.91 -7.23 -14.19
CA LEU A 40 13.97 -6.47 -13.53
C LEU A 40 13.42 -5.18 -12.93
N LEU A 41 13.52 -5.08 -11.61
CA LEU A 41 13.05 -3.97 -10.79
C LEU A 41 14.26 -3.11 -10.41
N ALA A 42 14.16 -1.79 -10.58
CA ALA A 42 15.26 -0.87 -10.34
C ALA A 42 15.03 0.06 -9.15
N MET A 43 16.14 0.57 -8.61
CA MET A 43 16.30 1.69 -7.68
C MET A 43 16.01 1.42 -6.20
N ALA A 44 14.88 0.77 -5.87
CA ALA A 44 14.46 0.58 -4.47
C ALA A 44 14.58 1.87 -3.63
N ILE A 45 14.02 2.96 -4.16
CA ILE A 45 14.20 4.32 -3.65
C ILE A 45 13.64 4.41 -2.22
N ALA A 46 14.47 4.82 -1.26
CA ALA A 46 13.97 5.19 0.08
C ALA A 46 13.18 6.50 -0.02
N GLY A 47 11.88 6.48 0.24
CA GLY A 47 10.98 7.61 -0.02
C GLY A 47 10.44 7.59 -1.45
N ILE A 48 10.06 8.76 -1.95
CA ILE A 48 9.61 8.98 -3.33
C ILE A 48 10.44 10.13 -3.88
N HIS A 49 11.17 9.89 -4.96
CA HIS A 49 12.10 10.88 -5.53
C HIS A 49 12.01 10.87 -7.05
N PRO A 50 11.02 11.58 -7.64
CA PRO A 50 10.85 11.64 -9.09
C PRO A 50 12.13 12.11 -9.81
N GLU A 51 12.89 13.02 -9.22
CA GLU A 51 14.16 13.53 -9.75
C GLU A 51 15.26 12.47 -9.82
N LEU A 52 15.34 11.56 -8.83
CA LEU A 52 16.31 10.46 -8.85
C LEU A 52 15.95 9.44 -9.93
N ALA A 53 14.66 9.14 -10.10
CA ALA A 53 14.17 8.28 -11.16
C ALA A 53 14.41 8.91 -12.55
N ASP A 54 14.16 10.22 -12.72
CA ASP A 54 14.42 10.95 -13.96
C ASP A 54 15.90 10.87 -14.34
N GLY A 55 16.82 11.15 -13.40
CA GLY A 55 18.26 11.09 -13.65
C GLY A 55 18.75 9.69 -14.03
N PHE A 56 18.28 8.65 -13.32
CA PHE A 56 18.60 7.26 -13.66
C PHE A 56 18.09 6.87 -15.04
N LEU A 57 16.82 7.17 -15.35
CA LEU A 57 16.21 6.82 -16.64
C LEU A 57 16.83 7.60 -17.81
N ALA A 58 17.21 8.87 -17.61
CA ALA A 58 17.94 9.65 -18.60
C ALA A 58 19.29 9.00 -18.96
N GLU A 59 20.07 8.56 -17.97
CA GLU A 59 21.33 7.88 -18.20
C GLU A 59 21.14 6.50 -18.87
N MET A 60 20.11 5.76 -18.47
CA MET A 60 19.75 4.49 -19.11
C MET A 60 19.32 4.69 -20.57
N GLN A 61 18.60 5.77 -20.88
CA GLN A 61 18.21 6.13 -22.24
C GLN A 61 19.41 6.53 -23.09
N LYS A 62 20.32 7.35 -22.57
CA LYS A 62 21.56 7.75 -23.28
C LYS A 62 22.40 6.54 -23.70
N ARG A 63 22.33 5.44 -22.95
CA ARG A 63 23.07 4.20 -23.19
C ARG A 63 22.28 3.13 -23.94
N ASP A 64 21.07 3.44 -24.38
CA ASP A 64 20.14 2.52 -25.04
C ASP A 64 19.82 1.26 -24.18
N LYS A 65 19.73 1.44 -22.86
CA LYS A 65 19.50 0.35 -21.88
C LYS A 65 18.14 0.38 -21.20
N LEU A 66 17.21 1.24 -21.61
CA LEU A 66 15.86 1.26 -21.03
C LEU A 66 15.16 -0.09 -21.09
N HIS A 67 15.46 -0.92 -22.09
CA HIS A 67 14.88 -2.26 -22.26
C HIS A 67 15.19 -3.21 -21.10
N LEU A 68 16.22 -2.93 -20.30
CA LEU A 68 16.60 -3.71 -19.11
C LEU A 68 15.73 -3.42 -17.89
N ILE A 69 14.81 -2.45 -17.96
CA ILE A 69 14.00 -2.02 -16.81
C ILE A 69 12.55 -2.38 -17.08
N ASP A 70 11.93 -3.12 -16.16
CA ASP A 70 10.51 -3.40 -16.18
C ASP A 70 9.75 -2.50 -15.19
N GLN A 71 10.36 -2.20 -14.04
CA GLN A 71 9.74 -1.36 -13.00
C GLN A 71 10.73 -0.48 -12.25
N ILE A 72 10.28 0.71 -11.84
CA ILE A 72 10.95 1.54 -10.83
C ILE A 72 10.27 1.32 -9.47
N THR A 73 11.05 0.96 -8.45
CA THR A 73 10.55 0.71 -7.09
C THR A 73 10.86 1.85 -6.12
N TYR A 74 9.93 2.10 -5.19
CA TYR A 74 10.02 3.16 -4.19
C TYR A 74 9.37 2.75 -2.85
N HIS A 75 9.83 3.33 -1.74
CA HIS A 75 9.48 2.94 -0.35
C HIS A 75 8.87 4.14 0.42
N PRO A 76 7.56 4.41 0.27
CA PRO A 76 6.93 5.68 0.65
C PRO A 76 6.47 5.71 2.11
N TYR A 77 7.38 5.60 3.08
CA TYR A 77 6.97 5.60 4.50
C TYR A 77 6.42 6.96 4.94
N ASN A 78 5.09 7.04 5.12
CA ASN A 78 4.37 8.19 5.69
C ASN A 78 3.39 7.72 6.78
N LYS A 79 3.18 8.53 7.84
CA LYS A 79 2.23 8.22 8.91
C LYS A 79 0.80 8.16 8.37
N ASN A 80 0.41 9.09 7.51
CA ASN A 80 -0.81 8.95 6.71
C ASN A 80 -0.43 8.27 5.38
N PRO A 81 -0.89 7.02 5.13
CA PRO A 81 -0.53 6.31 3.89
C PRO A 81 -1.12 6.96 2.64
N ASP A 82 -2.15 7.81 2.76
CA ASP A 82 -2.80 8.46 1.62
C ASP A 82 -2.15 9.78 1.21
N ALA A 83 -1.38 10.40 2.10
CA ALA A 83 -0.76 11.71 1.86
C ALA A 83 0.38 11.70 0.82
N VAL A 84 0.74 10.53 0.26
CA VAL A 84 1.89 10.37 -0.64
C VAL A 84 1.51 10.37 -2.13
N TYR A 85 0.22 10.25 -2.46
CA TYR A 85 -0.19 9.91 -3.82
C TYR A 85 0.12 10.99 -4.86
N ASP A 86 0.12 12.27 -4.50
CA ASP A 86 0.53 13.34 -5.43
C ASP A 86 1.96 13.13 -5.93
N GLU A 87 2.87 12.78 -5.03
CA GLU A 87 4.27 12.52 -5.35
C GLU A 87 4.45 11.19 -6.10
N VAL A 88 3.69 10.16 -5.74
CA VAL A 88 3.67 8.88 -6.46
C VAL A 88 3.18 9.05 -7.91
N LEU A 89 2.15 9.86 -8.14
CA LEU A 89 1.63 10.14 -9.48
C LEU A 89 2.62 10.99 -10.30
N ARG A 90 3.36 11.88 -9.64
CA ARG A 90 4.47 12.58 -10.27
C ARG A 90 5.59 11.63 -10.66
N LEU A 91 5.97 10.68 -9.80
CA LEU A 91 6.94 9.63 -10.12
C LEU A 91 6.46 8.81 -11.33
N ARG A 92 5.19 8.37 -11.35
CA ARG A 92 4.61 7.66 -12.50
C ARG A 92 4.73 8.47 -13.79
N THR A 93 4.41 9.76 -13.74
CA THR A 93 4.51 10.66 -14.89
C THR A 93 5.94 10.76 -15.41
N VAL A 94 6.92 10.91 -14.51
CA VAL A 94 8.35 10.91 -14.86
C VAL A 94 8.77 9.60 -15.52
N VAL A 95 8.39 8.45 -14.95
CA VAL A 95 8.74 7.15 -15.52
C VAL A 95 8.13 6.97 -16.91
N ASN A 96 6.86 7.33 -17.08
CA ASN A 96 6.14 7.21 -18.35
C ASN A 96 6.73 8.06 -19.49
N LYS A 97 7.41 9.17 -19.18
CA LYS A 97 8.13 10.00 -20.16
C LYS A 97 9.19 9.21 -20.94
N TYR A 98 9.83 8.20 -20.32
CA TYR A 98 10.93 7.46 -20.93
C TYR A 98 10.46 6.24 -21.72
N ALA A 99 9.55 5.45 -21.15
CA ALA A 99 8.95 4.31 -21.84
C ALA A 99 7.63 3.89 -21.16
N PRO A 100 6.48 3.88 -21.87
CA PRO A 100 5.18 3.52 -21.28
C PRO A 100 5.11 2.11 -20.69
N ARG A 101 5.98 1.19 -21.12
CA ARG A 101 6.05 -0.18 -20.58
C ARG A 101 6.69 -0.24 -19.18
N ILE A 102 7.48 0.77 -18.79
CA ILE A 102 8.12 0.80 -17.47
C ILE A 102 7.06 1.27 -16.48
N THR A 103 6.71 0.42 -15.53
CA THR A 103 5.71 0.76 -14.52
C THR A 103 6.38 1.13 -13.19
N ILE A 104 5.59 1.61 -12.23
CA ILE A 104 6.05 1.85 -10.86
C ILE A 104 5.53 0.76 -9.94
N ARG A 105 6.31 0.43 -8.91
CA ARG A 105 5.93 -0.55 -7.88
C ARG A 105 6.29 -0.03 -6.49
N GLN A 106 5.36 -0.11 -5.56
CA GLN A 106 5.68 0.10 -4.14
C GLN A 106 6.50 -1.11 -3.67
N GLY A 107 7.79 -0.89 -3.41
CA GLY A 107 8.79 -1.96 -3.17
C GLY A 107 8.86 -2.46 -1.73
N GLU A 108 8.66 -1.56 -0.77
CA GLU A 108 8.62 -1.86 0.67
C GLU A 108 7.80 -0.81 1.43
N ASN A 109 6.78 -1.23 2.20
CA ASN A 109 6.01 -0.31 3.03
C ASN A 109 5.23 -1.03 4.13
N GLY A 110 5.05 -0.39 5.27
CA GLY A 110 4.39 -1.01 6.43
C GLY A 110 4.36 -0.07 7.64
N ALA A 111 3.41 -0.30 8.54
CA ALA A 111 3.28 0.43 9.79
C ALA A 111 3.73 -0.41 10.99
N PRO A 112 4.36 0.20 12.01
CA PRO A 112 4.57 -0.44 13.30
C PRO A 112 3.24 -0.79 13.97
N SER A 113 3.30 -1.73 14.92
CA SER A 113 2.18 -2.11 15.80
C SER A 113 2.31 -1.60 17.23
N GLU A 114 3.39 -0.89 17.55
CA GLU A 114 3.60 -0.23 18.84
C GLU A 114 4.50 1.00 18.69
N PHE A 115 4.52 1.85 19.72
CA PHE A 115 5.46 2.96 19.79
C PHE A 115 6.90 2.47 19.67
N ARG A 116 7.70 3.21 18.90
CA ARG A 116 9.12 2.90 18.71
C ARG A 116 9.96 4.14 18.48
N LYS A 117 11.24 4.05 18.82
CA LYS A 117 12.20 5.17 18.75
C LYS A 117 12.95 5.23 17.42
N THR A 118 13.18 4.10 16.75
CA THR A 118 14.08 4.01 15.58
C THR A 118 13.35 3.69 14.28
N LYS A 119 14.04 3.67 13.12
CA LYS A 119 13.55 3.36 11.75
C LYS A 119 12.30 4.14 11.28
N ALA A 120 11.83 3.83 10.06
CA ALA A 120 10.71 4.53 9.44
C ALA A 120 9.40 4.41 10.24
N LEU A 121 8.66 5.53 10.33
CA LEU A 121 7.43 5.71 11.12
C LEU A 121 7.62 5.63 12.64
N ASN A 122 8.79 6.01 13.16
CA ASN A 122 8.99 6.17 14.61
C ASN A 122 8.22 7.36 15.20
N SER A 123 8.32 7.51 16.52
CA SER A 123 7.82 8.68 17.26
C SER A 123 6.33 8.93 16.99
N TYR A 124 5.55 7.85 16.98
CA TYR A 124 4.10 7.84 16.90
C TYR A 124 3.58 6.63 17.69
N ASN A 125 2.47 6.81 18.39
CA ASN A 125 1.87 5.77 19.22
C ASN A 125 1.04 4.83 18.34
N TRP A 126 1.74 4.00 17.57
CA TRP A 126 1.09 2.92 16.83
C TRP A 126 0.52 1.86 17.77
N SER A 127 -0.39 1.07 17.24
CA SER A 127 -1.07 -0.06 17.86
C SER A 127 -1.30 -1.13 16.79
N GLU A 128 -1.70 -2.34 17.17
CA GLU A 128 -2.12 -3.35 16.19
C GLU A 128 -3.37 -2.93 15.38
N THR A 129 -4.23 -2.08 15.96
CA THR A 129 -5.41 -1.53 15.29
C THR A 129 -5.03 -0.53 14.21
N SER A 130 -4.25 0.50 14.56
CA SER A 130 -3.76 1.50 13.62
C SER A 130 -2.85 0.87 12.54
N GLN A 131 -2.06 -0.15 12.87
CA GLN A 131 -1.31 -0.94 11.90
C GLN A 131 -2.23 -1.58 10.84
N SER A 132 -3.31 -2.23 11.29
CA SER A 132 -4.26 -2.92 10.42
C SER A 132 -4.97 -1.94 9.47
N LYS A 133 -5.45 -0.81 10.01
CA LYS A 133 -6.09 0.24 9.22
C LYS A 133 -5.12 0.88 8.22
N TRP A 134 -3.90 1.17 8.65
CA TRP A 134 -2.85 1.70 7.79
C TRP A 134 -2.56 0.75 6.62
N ALA A 135 -2.45 -0.56 6.90
CA ALA A 135 -2.15 -1.57 5.89
C ALA A 135 -3.22 -1.64 4.81
N LEU A 136 -4.48 -1.65 5.21
CA LEU A 136 -5.61 -1.69 4.28
C LEU A 136 -5.69 -0.43 3.42
N ARG A 137 -5.54 0.76 4.01
CA ARG A 137 -5.55 2.03 3.27
C ARG A 137 -4.42 2.09 2.24
N ARG A 138 -3.20 1.68 2.63
CA ARG A 138 -2.04 1.59 1.72
C ARG A 138 -2.32 0.65 0.55
N LEU A 139 -2.70 -0.60 0.83
CA LEU A 139 -2.83 -1.63 -0.21
C LEU A 139 -4.04 -1.40 -1.11
N LEU A 140 -5.19 -0.98 -0.57
CA LEU A 140 -6.36 -0.62 -1.37
C LEU A 140 -6.12 0.64 -2.19
N GLY A 141 -5.40 1.63 -1.64
CA GLY A 141 -5.10 2.84 -2.37
C GLY A 141 -4.07 2.65 -3.49
N ASP A 142 -3.16 1.69 -3.34
CA ASP A 142 -2.27 1.23 -4.43
C ASP A 142 -3.05 0.46 -5.48
N LEU A 143 -3.84 -0.53 -5.06
CA LEU A 143 -4.68 -1.33 -5.96
C LEU A 143 -5.64 -0.44 -6.76
N GLY A 144 -6.28 0.53 -6.11
CA GLY A 144 -7.18 1.50 -6.74
C GLY A 144 -6.51 2.46 -7.72
N ARG A 145 -5.17 2.48 -7.75
CA ARG A 145 -4.36 3.28 -8.68
C ARG A 145 -3.53 2.41 -9.63
N ASP A 146 -3.79 1.11 -9.68
CA ASP A 146 -3.06 0.14 -10.50
C ASP A 146 -1.55 0.14 -10.17
N ILE A 147 -1.22 0.12 -8.89
CA ILE A 147 0.16 0.02 -8.38
C ILE A 147 0.35 -1.37 -7.76
N GLU A 148 1.34 -2.12 -8.25
CA GLU A 148 1.79 -3.32 -7.56
C GLU A 148 2.50 -2.95 -6.25
N SER A 149 2.21 -3.69 -5.17
CA SER A 149 2.68 -3.36 -3.82
C SER A 149 3.30 -4.53 -3.09
N SER A 150 4.12 -4.20 -2.08
CA SER A 150 4.88 -5.14 -1.27
C SER A 150 4.81 -4.70 0.19
N TYR A 151 4.02 -5.44 0.97
CA TYR A 151 3.80 -5.14 2.38
C TYR A 151 4.97 -5.67 3.24
N PHE A 152 5.57 -4.77 3.99
CA PHE A 152 6.65 -5.02 4.92
C PHE A 152 6.10 -5.11 6.35
N SER A 153 6.15 -6.26 7.02
CA SER A 153 6.76 -7.52 6.58
C SER A 153 6.01 -8.73 7.16
N ILE A 154 6.43 -9.94 6.81
CA ILE A 154 5.78 -11.17 7.29
C ILE A 154 5.93 -11.33 8.81
N VAL A 155 7.09 -11.05 9.39
CA VAL A 155 7.37 -11.25 10.82
C VAL A 155 8.13 -10.06 11.38
N ASP A 156 7.91 -9.76 12.66
CA ASP A 156 8.68 -8.74 13.37
C ASP A 156 10.18 -9.04 13.29
N LEU A 157 10.98 -8.01 13.00
CA LEU A 157 12.41 -8.15 12.79
C LEU A 157 13.17 -7.71 14.04
N ASN A 158 13.89 -8.65 14.65
CA ASN A 158 14.68 -8.41 15.85
C ASN A 158 16.07 -7.85 15.49
N TYR A 159 16.23 -6.52 15.56
CA TYR A 159 17.52 -5.84 15.40
C TYR A 159 18.21 -5.65 16.75
N PRO A 160 19.55 -5.46 16.78
CA PRO A 160 20.29 -5.24 18.03
C PRO A 160 19.81 -4.04 18.85
N ASP A 161 19.24 -3.02 18.21
CA ASP A 161 18.78 -1.79 18.86
C ASP A 161 17.33 -1.87 19.37
N GLU A 162 16.42 -2.38 18.55
CA GLU A 162 14.98 -2.44 18.84
C GLU A 162 14.30 -3.45 17.92
N ILE A 163 13.27 -4.15 18.40
CA ILE A 163 12.44 -4.98 17.51
C ILE A 163 11.64 -4.06 16.58
N ASN A 164 11.75 -4.29 15.27
CA ASN A 164 10.94 -3.61 14.27
C ASN A 164 9.59 -4.30 14.14
N ARG A 165 8.61 -3.76 14.87
CA ARG A 165 7.26 -4.30 15.07
C ARG A 165 6.30 -4.12 13.90
N LYS A 166 6.80 -4.27 12.67
CA LYS A 166 6.03 -4.13 11.42
C LYS A 166 5.53 -5.47 10.86
N GLY A 167 5.87 -6.58 11.51
CA GLY A 167 5.45 -7.91 11.07
C GLY A 167 3.95 -8.07 11.13
N THR A 168 3.40 -8.88 10.22
CA THR A 168 2.05 -9.44 10.37
C THR A 168 2.01 -10.53 11.43
N LEU A 169 3.15 -11.16 11.69
CA LEU A 169 3.40 -12.09 12.79
C LEU A 169 4.29 -11.43 13.86
N GLU A 170 3.90 -11.58 15.12
CA GLU A 170 4.72 -11.12 16.25
C GLU A 170 5.87 -12.08 16.51
N SER A 171 7.06 -11.55 16.76
CA SER A 171 8.22 -12.31 17.23
C SER A 171 8.71 -11.86 18.60
N ASP A 172 9.29 -12.76 19.39
CA ASP A 172 9.89 -12.43 20.68
C ASP A 172 11.39 -12.09 20.57
N ASN A 173 12.01 -11.76 21.72
CA ASN A 173 13.45 -11.50 21.80
C ASN A 173 14.31 -12.73 21.42
N ASN A 174 13.74 -13.94 21.43
CA ASN A 174 14.38 -15.18 21.02
C ASN A 174 14.17 -15.50 19.53
N ARG A 175 13.60 -14.56 18.77
CA ARG A 175 13.29 -14.71 17.33
C ARG A 175 12.26 -15.82 17.04
N LYS A 176 11.40 -16.13 18.01
CA LYS A 176 10.29 -17.07 17.84
C LYS A 176 9.02 -16.32 17.49
N VAL A 177 8.25 -16.85 16.55
CA VAL A 177 6.89 -16.36 16.27
C VAL A 177 5.98 -16.73 17.44
N VAL A 178 5.27 -15.75 17.99
CA VAL A 178 4.39 -15.96 19.17
C VAL A 178 2.91 -15.83 18.87
N LYS A 179 2.52 -14.99 17.88
CA LYS A 179 1.12 -14.87 17.44
C LYS A 179 1.00 -14.26 16.04
N ALA A 180 -0.10 -14.54 15.36
CA ALA A 180 -0.55 -13.72 14.23
C ALA A 180 -1.22 -12.44 14.76
N LYS A 181 -0.82 -11.28 14.23
CA LYS A 181 -1.40 -9.99 14.62
C LYS A 181 -2.72 -9.73 13.89
N PRO A 182 -3.57 -8.84 14.41
CA PRO A 182 -4.73 -8.28 13.71
C PRO A 182 -4.54 -8.00 12.21
N VAL A 183 -3.40 -7.42 11.81
CA VAL A 183 -3.11 -7.10 10.42
C VAL A 183 -2.97 -8.34 9.52
N TYR A 184 -2.53 -9.50 10.04
CA TYR A 184 -2.45 -10.74 9.28
C TYR A 184 -3.82 -11.12 8.72
N TYR A 185 -4.84 -11.11 9.58
CA TYR A 185 -6.22 -11.43 9.19
C TYR A 185 -6.82 -10.34 8.30
N ALA A 186 -6.47 -9.08 8.52
CA ALA A 186 -6.89 -7.99 7.63
C ALA A 186 -6.37 -8.20 6.19
N LEU A 187 -5.10 -8.59 6.04
CA LEU A 187 -4.50 -8.90 4.73
C LEU A 187 -5.06 -10.19 4.13
N GLN A 188 -5.35 -11.20 4.95
CA GLN A 188 -6.02 -12.43 4.49
C GLN A 188 -7.40 -12.13 3.89
N HIS A 189 -8.24 -11.33 4.55
CA HIS A 189 -9.54 -10.93 4.03
C HIS A 189 -9.41 -10.05 2.77
N LEU A 190 -8.44 -9.13 2.76
CA LEU A 190 -8.16 -8.32 1.58
C LEU A 190 -7.85 -9.22 0.37
N ALA A 191 -6.94 -10.18 0.52
CA ALA A 191 -6.55 -11.09 -0.56
C ALA A 191 -7.66 -12.08 -0.96
N ALA A 192 -8.57 -12.43 -0.04
CA ALA A 192 -9.71 -13.30 -0.34
C ALA A 192 -10.83 -12.60 -1.13
N ILE A 193 -10.90 -11.27 -1.07
CA ILE A 193 -11.91 -10.47 -1.78
C ILE A 193 -11.32 -9.88 -3.07
N PHE A 194 -10.12 -9.31 -2.98
CA PHE A 194 -9.45 -8.61 -4.07
C PHE A 194 -8.42 -9.52 -4.73
N ASP A 195 -8.93 -10.43 -5.56
CA ASP A 195 -8.13 -11.33 -6.38
C ASP A 195 -8.21 -10.95 -7.87
N GLU A 196 -7.65 -11.82 -8.73
CA GLU A 196 -7.64 -11.62 -10.17
C GLU A 196 -9.02 -11.69 -10.84
N SER A 197 -10.07 -12.12 -10.13
CA SER A 197 -11.44 -12.10 -10.65
C SER A 197 -12.01 -10.68 -10.70
N LEU A 198 -11.43 -9.73 -9.97
CA LEU A 198 -11.82 -8.33 -9.99
C LEU A 198 -11.03 -7.53 -11.03
N GLY A 199 -11.72 -6.65 -11.75
CA GLY A 199 -11.14 -5.58 -12.55
C GLY A 199 -11.47 -4.23 -11.93
N ARG A 200 -10.53 -3.28 -11.98
CA ARG A 200 -10.81 -1.91 -11.56
C ARG A 200 -11.74 -1.24 -12.57
N ILE A 201 -12.77 -0.55 -12.09
CA ILE A 201 -13.59 0.31 -12.94
C ILE A 201 -12.91 1.66 -13.02
N GLU A 202 -12.36 1.98 -14.18
CA GLU A 202 -11.74 3.28 -14.42
C GLU A 202 -12.80 4.39 -14.37
N SER A 203 -12.49 5.48 -13.65
CA SER A 203 -13.35 6.67 -13.54
C SER A 203 -14.76 6.37 -13.00
N TYR A 204 -14.86 6.16 -11.69
CA TYR A 204 -16.12 5.84 -11.01
C TYR A 204 -16.67 7.06 -10.25
N PRO A 205 -17.62 7.83 -10.81
CA PRO A 205 -18.08 9.07 -10.22
C PRO A 205 -18.90 8.81 -8.96
N TYR A 206 -18.69 9.66 -7.96
CA TYR A 206 -19.51 9.72 -6.76
C TYR A 206 -19.65 11.16 -6.27
N SER A 207 -20.64 11.41 -5.42
CA SER A 207 -20.73 12.63 -4.63
C SER A 207 -21.05 12.31 -3.17
N SER A 208 -20.64 13.18 -2.25
CA SER A 208 -20.86 13.01 -0.82
C SER A 208 -21.38 14.28 -0.17
N ASP A 209 -22.11 14.13 0.94
CA ASP A 209 -22.38 15.23 1.88
C ASP A 209 -21.24 15.41 2.92
N ASN A 210 -20.25 14.52 2.93
CA ASN A 210 -19.10 14.57 3.82
C ASN A 210 -18.17 15.73 3.46
N THR A 211 -17.69 16.42 4.49
CA THR A 211 -16.73 17.53 4.36
C THR A 211 -15.28 17.07 4.50
N GLN A 212 -15.06 15.86 5.04
CA GLN A 212 -13.72 15.28 5.15
C GLN A 212 -13.28 14.63 3.83
N SER A 213 -11.97 14.55 3.62
CA SER A 213 -11.40 13.90 2.43
C SER A 213 -11.69 12.39 2.42
N LEU A 214 -11.97 11.86 1.23
CA LEU A 214 -12.41 10.48 0.99
C LEU A 214 -11.64 9.87 -0.17
N SER A 215 -11.23 8.62 0.00
CA SER A 215 -10.77 7.76 -1.08
C SER A 215 -11.86 6.74 -1.42
N LEU A 216 -12.22 6.64 -2.70
CA LEU A 216 -13.19 5.68 -3.21
C LEU A 216 -12.64 5.01 -4.47
N PHE A 217 -12.64 3.69 -4.50
CA PHE A 217 -12.29 2.87 -5.65
C PHE A 217 -13.37 1.82 -5.90
N ALA A 218 -13.72 1.62 -7.17
CA ALA A 218 -14.68 0.61 -7.56
C ALA A 218 -14.02 -0.48 -8.39
N PHE A 219 -14.50 -1.69 -8.18
CA PHE A 219 -14.07 -2.90 -8.84
C PHE A 219 -15.30 -3.67 -9.28
N GLU A 220 -15.15 -4.47 -10.33
CA GLU A 220 -16.17 -5.38 -10.79
C GLU A 220 -15.62 -6.78 -10.96
N ASN A 221 -16.42 -7.78 -10.60
CA ASN A 221 -16.10 -9.15 -10.92
C ASN A 221 -16.28 -9.36 -12.44
N LYS A 222 -15.20 -9.78 -13.11
CA LYS A 222 -15.08 -9.90 -14.57
C LYS A 222 -16.10 -10.86 -15.20
N VAL A 223 -16.68 -11.77 -14.42
CA VAL A 223 -17.65 -12.77 -14.90
C VAL A 223 -19.09 -12.33 -14.62
N THR A 224 -19.36 -11.86 -13.41
CA THR A 224 -20.73 -11.57 -12.94
C THR A 224 -21.17 -10.12 -13.14
N GLY A 225 -20.23 -9.20 -13.39
CA GLY A 225 -20.48 -7.76 -13.47
C GLY A 225 -20.91 -7.12 -12.14
N LYS A 226 -20.79 -7.85 -11.02
CA LYS A 226 -21.11 -7.33 -9.69
C LYS A 226 -20.00 -6.43 -9.19
N GLN A 227 -20.40 -5.29 -8.63
CA GLN A 227 -19.47 -4.25 -8.19
C GLN A 227 -19.13 -4.38 -6.70
N ILE A 228 -17.88 -4.05 -6.37
CA ILE A 228 -17.36 -3.87 -5.02
C ILE A 228 -16.76 -2.48 -4.94
N ILE A 229 -16.98 -1.78 -3.82
CA ILE A 229 -16.40 -0.46 -3.56
C ILE A 229 -15.51 -0.55 -2.33
N ALA A 230 -14.29 -0.03 -2.45
CA ALA A 230 -13.41 0.27 -1.34
C ALA A 230 -13.52 1.78 -1.03
N LEU A 231 -13.80 2.13 0.22
CA LEU A 231 -14.08 3.49 0.65
C LEU A 231 -13.57 3.75 2.07
N TRP A 232 -12.86 4.87 2.27
CA TRP A 232 -12.42 5.32 3.58
C TRP A 232 -12.21 6.84 3.66
N LEU A 233 -12.14 7.36 4.89
CA LEU A 233 -11.67 8.70 5.19
C LEU A 233 -10.14 8.69 5.11
N ASP A 234 -9.56 9.54 4.27
CA ASP A 234 -8.13 9.50 3.93
C ASP A 234 -7.33 10.71 4.45
N GLY A 235 -7.99 11.68 5.06
CA GLY A 235 -7.35 12.92 5.53
C GLY A 235 -6.41 12.73 6.73
N GLU A 236 -6.68 11.76 7.60
CA GLU A 236 -6.01 11.64 8.90
C GLU A 236 -5.11 10.39 9.01
N ILE A 237 -4.15 10.43 9.94
CA ILE A 237 -3.35 9.25 10.30
C ILE A 237 -4.28 8.19 10.92
N PRO A 238 -4.16 6.90 10.55
CA PRO A 238 -4.94 5.83 11.16
C PRO A 238 -4.80 5.80 12.70
N SER A 239 -5.93 5.82 13.40
CA SER A 239 -6.05 5.82 14.86
C SER A 239 -6.73 4.55 15.38
N ASP A 240 -6.86 4.45 16.70
CA ASP A 240 -7.58 3.36 17.36
C ASP A 240 -9.09 3.60 17.45
N SER A 241 -9.58 4.73 16.91
CA SER A 241 -11.00 5.08 17.00
C SER A 241 -11.88 4.10 16.23
N GLU A 242 -12.91 3.58 16.88
CA GLU A 242 -13.97 2.81 16.21
C GLU A 242 -15.20 3.67 15.92
N GLU A 243 -15.12 4.98 16.14
CA GLU A 243 -16.22 5.92 15.90
C GLU A 243 -16.70 5.82 14.45
N LYS A 244 -18.02 5.68 14.29
CA LYS A 244 -18.69 5.65 13.00
C LYS A 244 -19.30 7.00 12.72
N GLN A 245 -19.10 7.49 11.51
CA GLN A 245 -19.74 8.72 11.06
C GLN A 245 -20.70 8.40 9.91
N PRO A 246 -21.96 8.85 9.98
CA PRO A 246 -22.89 8.69 8.88
C PRO A 246 -22.49 9.62 7.73
N ILE A 247 -22.29 9.07 6.54
CA ILE A 247 -21.92 9.80 5.33
C ILE A 247 -22.88 9.39 4.22
N SER A 248 -23.57 10.34 3.58
CA SER A 248 -24.35 10.03 2.38
C SER A 248 -23.42 10.02 1.17
N LEU A 249 -23.48 8.97 0.34
CA LEU A 249 -22.89 8.98 -1.01
C LEU A 249 -23.94 8.72 -2.08
N THR A 250 -23.79 9.42 -3.19
CA THR A 250 -24.49 9.12 -4.43
C THR A 250 -23.51 8.48 -5.39
N ILE A 251 -23.88 7.31 -5.91
CA ILE A 251 -23.06 6.50 -6.80
C ILE A 251 -23.89 6.22 -8.06
N PRO A 252 -23.83 7.10 -9.08
CA PRO A 252 -24.73 7.02 -10.23
C PRO A 252 -24.59 5.72 -11.02
N GLN A 253 -23.39 5.13 -11.01
CA GLN A 253 -23.05 3.91 -11.74
C GLN A 253 -23.13 2.65 -10.86
N GLY A 254 -23.76 2.74 -9.69
CA GLY A 254 -23.86 1.66 -8.72
C GLY A 254 -24.73 0.49 -9.19
N ASN A 255 -24.13 -0.68 -9.38
CA ASN A 255 -24.81 -1.93 -9.72
C ASN A 255 -24.88 -2.87 -8.50
N PHE A 256 -25.65 -2.46 -7.49
CA PHE A 256 -25.80 -3.19 -6.22
C PHE A 256 -27.18 -3.85 -6.13
N GLN A 257 -27.20 -5.18 -5.99
CA GLN A 257 -28.39 -5.92 -5.58
C GLN A 257 -28.18 -6.35 -4.13
N ASN A 258 -28.92 -5.75 -3.19
CA ASN A 258 -28.78 -5.98 -1.74
C ASN A 258 -27.33 -5.79 -1.26
N PRO A 259 -26.79 -4.56 -1.27
CA PRO A 259 -25.40 -4.32 -0.89
C PRO A 259 -25.12 -4.85 0.52
N VAL A 260 -24.07 -5.67 0.64
CA VAL A 260 -23.56 -6.18 1.91
C VAL A 260 -22.32 -5.39 2.28
N TRP A 261 -22.24 -5.00 3.54
CA TRP A 261 -21.08 -4.30 4.08
C TRP A 261 -20.04 -5.30 4.54
N TRP A 262 -18.81 -5.11 4.05
CA TRP A 262 -17.64 -5.78 4.60
C TRP A 262 -16.65 -4.75 5.09
N ILE A 263 -16.41 -4.73 6.39
CA ILE A 263 -15.33 -3.93 6.95
C ILE A 263 -14.14 -4.86 7.06
N CYS A 264 -13.09 -4.59 6.28
CA CYS A 264 -11.78 -5.15 6.54
C CYS A 264 -11.28 -4.51 7.85
N ALA A 265 -11.64 -5.08 8.99
CA ALA A 265 -11.05 -4.76 10.28
C ALA A 265 -10.76 -6.09 10.97
N PRO A 266 -9.74 -6.15 11.84
CA PRO A 266 -9.49 -7.35 12.62
C PRO A 266 -10.75 -7.74 13.36
N VAL A 267 -11.10 -9.02 13.20
CA VAL A 267 -12.39 -9.63 13.50
C VAL A 267 -12.76 -9.47 14.97
N LYS A 268 -13.38 -8.34 15.32
CA LYS A 268 -14.53 -8.39 16.22
C LYS A 268 -15.74 -8.42 15.32
N SER A 269 -16.30 -9.62 15.21
CA SER A 269 -17.63 -9.92 14.65
C SER A 269 -18.48 -8.66 14.50
N LEU A 270 -18.63 -8.16 13.28
CA LEU A 270 -19.84 -7.43 12.96
C LEU A 270 -20.97 -8.43 13.16
N LYS A 271 -21.63 -8.36 14.30
CA LYS A 271 -22.98 -8.90 14.40
C LYS A 271 -23.76 -8.17 13.30
N PHE A 272 -24.13 -8.91 12.26
CA PHE A 272 -25.21 -8.48 11.40
C PHE A 272 -26.39 -8.18 12.33
N PRO A 273 -27.10 -7.05 12.17
CA PRO A 273 -28.33 -6.86 12.90
C PRO A 273 -29.24 -8.06 12.60
N GLU A 274 -29.46 -8.90 13.62
CA GLU A 274 -30.48 -9.94 13.66
C GLU A 274 -31.81 -9.22 13.54
N ASN A 275 -32.29 -9.04 12.31
CA ASN A 275 -33.67 -8.77 11.89
C ASN A 275 -33.65 -8.20 10.46
N ILE A 276 -33.50 -9.08 9.47
CA ILE A 276 -33.87 -8.75 8.09
C ILE A 276 -35.04 -9.65 7.71
N SER A 277 -36.21 -9.30 8.22
CA SER A 277 -37.50 -9.76 7.74
C SER A 277 -38.48 -8.58 7.78
N GLY A 278 -39.18 -8.34 6.67
CA GLY A 278 -40.32 -7.44 6.66
C GLY A 278 -39.96 -5.97 6.40
N SER A 279 -40.52 -5.48 5.31
CA SER A 279 -40.76 -4.08 4.95
C SER A 279 -40.89 -3.10 6.13
N ARG A 280 -39.78 -2.53 6.60
CA ARG A 280 -39.61 -1.14 7.08
C ARG A 280 -38.16 -0.89 7.53
N VAL A 281 -37.33 -0.44 6.60
CA VAL A 281 -36.29 0.57 6.87
C VAL A 281 -36.60 1.70 5.89
N ARG A 282 -36.81 2.91 6.41
CA ARG A 282 -37.49 4.00 5.69
C ARG A 282 -36.78 4.35 4.36
N SER A 283 -37.40 3.85 3.28
CA SER A 283 -37.56 4.36 1.91
C SER A 283 -36.34 4.64 1.01
N PHE A 284 -36.11 3.69 0.10
CA PHE A 284 -35.91 3.77 -1.38
C PHE A 284 -36.34 5.11 -2.05
N PRO A 285 -35.90 5.53 -3.27
CA PRO A 285 -35.13 4.87 -4.35
C PRO A 285 -33.77 5.55 -4.64
N PHE A 286 -32.88 4.85 -5.36
CA PHE A 286 -31.47 5.15 -5.68
C PHE A 286 -31.07 6.64 -5.89
N LYS A 287 -30.97 7.39 -4.80
CA LYS A 287 -30.22 8.64 -4.60
C LYS A 287 -29.88 8.66 -3.12
N LYS A 288 -28.58 8.69 -2.78
CA LYS A 288 -28.02 8.72 -1.41
C LYS A 288 -28.13 7.39 -0.64
N TYR A 289 -27.03 6.66 -0.56
CA TYR A 289 -26.82 5.63 0.46
C TYR A 289 -26.07 6.27 1.64
N PRO A 290 -26.53 6.14 2.89
CA PRO A 290 -25.68 6.41 4.05
C PRO A 290 -24.69 5.25 4.24
N PHE A 291 -23.39 5.57 4.24
CA PHE A 291 -22.25 4.71 4.54
C PHE A 291 -21.77 5.08 5.94
N THR A 292 -21.54 4.09 6.80
CA THR A 292 -20.74 4.32 8.01
C THR A 292 -19.29 4.05 7.67
N ILE A 293 -18.51 5.12 7.52
CA ILE A 293 -17.06 5.01 7.43
C ILE A 293 -16.52 5.09 8.86
N HIS A 294 -15.63 4.16 9.21
CA HIS A 294 -14.90 4.26 10.47
C HIS A 294 -13.93 5.43 10.38
N ARG A 295 -13.86 6.25 11.43
CA ARG A 295 -12.78 7.21 11.55
C ARG A 295 -11.44 6.48 11.44
N GLY A 296 -10.63 6.96 10.52
CA GLY A 296 -9.27 6.51 10.26
C GLY A 296 -8.54 6.33 11.57
#